data_AF-A0A973PUV1-F1
#
_entry.id   AF-A0A973PUV1-F1
#
_cell.length_a   1.000
_cell.length_b   1.000
_cell.length_c   1.000
_cell.angle_alpha   90.00
_cell.angle_beta   90.00
_cell.angle_gamma   90.00
#
_symmetry.space_group_name_H-M   'P 1'
#
loop_
_entity.id
_entity.type
_entity.pdbx_description
1 polymer ?
#
loop_
_entity_poly.entity_id
_entity_poly.type
_entity_poly.pdbx_seq_one_letter_code
_entity_poly.pdbx_strand_id
1 'polypeptide(L)'
;MPVNLIPPITGYPGRIEATALTEGPRFIRTPAMRYWHRPRSAFLRHSDVVTVFHMWCGQHVFSYKAVTTETAPAGQAVCATCDGRAVGAGQEEGPAGRTLAFTPRHLAPPRYCPGSRTGMFEELSGGRVGRCLVCGDHGPLRGMGGPYYGHYGIVQHDPGPALVTPCPFHRWRQLSARDGRIYCPCGTELKPGR
;
A
#
# COMPACT_ATOMS: atom_id res chain seq x y z
N MET A 1 -2.36 -4.30 -28.75
CA MET A 1 -3.74 -3.87 -29.02
C MET A 1 -4.30 -3.43 -27.69
N PRO A 2 -4.86 -2.21 -27.64
CA PRO A 2 -5.33 -1.62 -26.39
C PRO A 2 -6.33 -2.57 -25.71
N VAL A 3 -6.38 -2.52 -24.38
CA VAL A 3 -7.30 -3.34 -23.59
C VAL A 3 -8.53 -2.54 -23.23
N ASN A 4 -9.68 -3.22 -23.23
CA ASN A 4 -10.90 -2.67 -22.68
C ASN A 4 -10.71 -2.38 -21.19
N LEU A 5 -10.97 -1.14 -20.79
CA LEU A 5 -10.92 -0.70 -19.42
C LEU A 5 -12.31 -0.82 -18.79
N ILE A 6 -12.33 -1.23 -17.53
CA ILE A 6 -13.55 -1.22 -16.74
C ILE A 6 -13.81 0.22 -16.28
N PRO A 7 -15.08 0.68 -16.21
CA PRO A 7 -15.38 1.98 -15.64
C PRO A 7 -14.71 2.16 -14.27
N PRO A 8 -14.12 3.33 -13.99
CA PRO A 8 -13.53 3.59 -12.69
C PRO A 8 -14.61 3.53 -11.61
N ILE A 9 -14.41 2.68 -10.59
CA ILE A 9 -15.22 2.71 -9.36
C ILE A 9 -14.70 3.87 -8.50
N THR A 10 -14.87 5.11 -8.95
CA THR A 10 -14.46 6.27 -8.17
C THR A 10 -15.65 6.80 -7.39
N GLY A 11 -15.75 6.38 -6.12
CA GLY A 11 -16.24 7.26 -5.06
C GLY A 11 -15.05 8.10 -4.58
N TYR A 12 -14.70 9.15 -5.31
CA TYR A 12 -13.66 10.08 -4.85
C TYR A 12 -14.34 11.15 -3.97
N PRO A 13 -13.82 11.46 -2.77
CA PRO A 13 -14.31 12.56 -1.95
C PRO A 13 -13.91 13.89 -2.62
N GLY A 14 -14.73 14.34 -3.56
CA GLY A 14 -14.55 15.58 -4.33
C GLY A 14 -15.08 15.43 -5.76
N ARG A 15 -15.74 16.48 -6.27
CA ARG A 15 -16.10 16.57 -7.70
C ARG A 15 -14.83 16.80 -8.52
N ILE A 16 -14.16 15.73 -8.94
CA ILE A 16 -13.12 15.83 -9.97
C ILE A 16 -13.83 15.83 -11.32
N GLU A 17 -13.64 16.89 -12.11
CA GLU A 17 -14.02 16.89 -13.52
C GLU A 17 -13.09 15.94 -14.28
N ALA A 18 -13.66 14.83 -14.75
CA ALA A 18 -12.92 13.78 -15.42
C ALA A 18 -13.79 13.03 -16.43
N THR A 19 -13.15 12.52 -17.47
CA THR A 19 -13.76 11.63 -18.46
C THR A 19 -13.21 10.22 -18.29
N ALA A 20 -14.08 9.24 -18.03
CA ALA A 20 -13.68 7.84 -18.00
C ALA A 20 -13.21 7.38 -19.38
N LEU A 21 -12.10 6.64 -19.42
CA LEU A 21 -11.60 6.03 -20.65
C LEU A 21 -12.10 4.59 -20.76
N THR A 22 -12.50 4.18 -21.96
CA THR A 22 -12.96 2.82 -22.27
C THR A 22 -11.83 1.91 -22.74
N GLU A 23 -10.70 2.48 -23.16
CA GLU A 23 -9.54 1.75 -23.65
C GLU A 23 -8.26 2.33 -23.07
N GLY A 24 -7.22 1.49 -22.98
CA GLY A 24 -5.91 1.90 -22.49
C GLY A 24 -4.80 0.92 -22.87
N PRO A 25 -3.55 1.25 -22.51
CA PRO A 25 -2.42 0.39 -22.82
C PRO A 25 -2.51 -0.93 -22.05
N ARG A 26 -1.97 -2.01 -22.60
CA ARG A 26 -2.02 -3.32 -21.92
C ARG A 26 -1.14 -3.40 -20.68
N PHE A 27 0.03 -2.75 -20.71
CA PHE A 27 0.99 -2.70 -19.61
C PHE A 27 1.48 -1.29 -19.35
N ILE A 28 1.70 -0.98 -18.07
CA ILE A 28 2.20 0.31 -17.57
C ILE A 28 3.30 0.08 -16.53
N ARG A 29 4.34 0.92 -16.54
CA ARG A 29 5.39 0.95 -15.53
C ARG A 29 5.88 2.38 -15.30
N THR A 30 6.33 2.69 -14.09
CA THR A 30 7.13 3.90 -13.79
C THR A 30 8.56 3.51 -13.43
N PRO A 31 9.55 4.42 -13.45
CA PRO A 31 10.92 4.11 -13.04
C PRO A 31 11.03 3.55 -11.61
N ALA A 32 10.12 3.94 -10.71
CA ALA A 32 10.10 3.47 -9.32
C ALA A 32 9.43 2.08 -9.15
N MET A 33 8.80 1.54 -10.20
CA MET A 33 8.14 0.24 -10.16
C MET A 33 9.10 -0.88 -10.55
N ARG A 34 9.08 -1.97 -9.77
CA ARG A 34 9.90 -3.16 -10.02
C ARG A 34 9.39 -4.04 -11.16
N TYR A 35 8.07 -4.03 -11.41
CA TYR A 35 7.39 -4.90 -12.36
C TYR A 35 6.46 -4.08 -13.26
N TRP A 36 6.04 -4.67 -14.37
CA TRP A 36 4.96 -4.12 -15.19
C TRP A 36 3.60 -4.36 -14.54
N HIS A 37 2.72 -3.37 -14.62
CA HIS A 37 1.37 -3.41 -14.08
C HIS A 37 0.33 -3.36 -15.21
N ARG A 38 -0.90 -3.80 -14.91
CA ARG A 38 -2.02 -3.76 -15.84
C ARG A 38 -3.06 -2.73 -15.39
N PRO A 39 -3.48 -1.81 -16.26
CA PRO A 39 -4.58 -0.91 -15.95
C PRO A 39 -5.90 -1.68 -15.92
N ARG A 40 -6.64 -1.44 -14.85
CA ARG A 40 -8.03 -1.86 -14.69
C ARG A 40 -8.98 -0.81 -15.27
N SER A 41 -8.71 0.45 -14.96
CA SER A 41 -9.53 1.60 -15.35
C SER A 41 -8.64 2.81 -15.56
N ALA A 42 -9.13 3.80 -16.29
CA ALA A 42 -8.45 5.08 -16.43
C ALA A 42 -9.47 6.21 -16.61
N PHE A 43 -9.03 7.43 -16.30
CA PHE A 43 -9.77 8.63 -16.62
C PHE A 43 -8.83 9.76 -17.00
N LEU A 44 -9.29 10.64 -17.88
CA LEU A 44 -8.65 11.92 -18.16
C LEU A 44 -9.12 12.94 -17.12
N ARG A 45 -8.20 13.46 -16.31
CA ARG A 45 -8.47 14.56 -15.39
C ARG A 45 -8.39 15.88 -16.16
N HIS A 46 -9.47 16.66 -16.15
CA HIS A 46 -9.56 17.87 -16.99
C HIS A 46 -8.69 19.02 -16.47
N SER A 47 -8.54 19.14 -15.15
CA SER A 47 -7.82 20.24 -14.51
C SER A 47 -6.36 20.38 -14.95
N ASP A 48 -5.72 19.29 -15.34
CA ASP A 48 -4.31 19.25 -15.75
C ASP A 48 -4.05 18.38 -16.98
N VAL A 49 -5.11 17.91 -17.64
CA VAL A 49 -5.04 17.08 -18.86
C VAL A 49 -4.14 15.84 -18.67
N VAL A 50 -4.19 15.25 -17.47
CA VAL A 50 -3.41 14.04 -17.14
C VAL A 50 -4.33 12.83 -17.12
N THR A 51 -3.90 11.75 -17.78
CA THR A 51 -4.57 10.46 -17.63
C THR A 51 -4.10 9.79 -16.35
N VAL A 52 -5.04 9.41 -15.50
CA VAL A 52 -4.80 8.63 -14.29
C VAL A 52 -5.21 7.19 -14.54
N PHE A 53 -4.25 6.28 -14.48
CA PHE A 53 -4.49 4.86 -14.63
C PHE A 53 -4.56 4.18 -13.26
N HIS A 54 -5.62 3.43 -13.00
CA HIS A 54 -5.75 2.57 -11.82
C HIS A 54 -5.39 1.15 -12.18
N MET A 55 -4.44 0.58 -11.46
CA MET A 55 -3.97 -0.78 -11.68
C MET A 55 -4.84 -1.79 -10.96
N TRP A 56 -4.92 -3.00 -11.49
CA TRP A 56 -5.59 -4.13 -10.82
C TRP A 56 -5.06 -4.46 -9.41
N CYS A 57 -3.79 -4.16 -9.13
CA CYS A 57 -3.20 -4.33 -7.80
C CYS A 57 -3.54 -3.19 -6.80
N GLY A 58 -4.31 -2.18 -7.21
CA GLY A 58 -4.72 -1.04 -6.39
C GLY A 58 -3.79 0.18 -6.43
N GLN A 59 -2.67 0.10 -7.15
CA GLN A 59 -1.82 1.28 -7.40
C GLN A 59 -2.46 2.21 -8.43
N HIS A 60 -2.04 3.47 -8.45
CA HIS A 60 -2.39 4.42 -9.51
C HIS A 60 -1.13 5.04 -10.11
N VAL A 61 -1.19 5.39 -11.39
CA VAL A 61 -0.09 5.99 -12.17
C VAL A 61 -0.64 7.16 -12.97
N PHE A 62 0.10 8.27 -12.97
CA PHE A 62 -0.18 9.41 -13.84
C PHE A 62 0.59 9.25 -15.15
N SER A 63 -0.04 9.58 -16.29
CA SER A 63 0.53 9.38 -17.63
C SER A 63 1.91 10.01 -17.83
N TYR A 64 2.17 11.19 -17.25
CA TYR A 64 3.45 11.88 -17.37
C TYR A 64 4.64 11.16 -16.68
N LYS A 65 4.39 10.11 -15.89
CA LYS A 65 5.43 9.25 -15.27
C LYS A 65 5.51 7.85 -15.87
N ALA A 66 4.65 7.56 -16.86
CA ALA A 66 4.39 6.21 -17.32
C ALA A 66 5.18 5.87 -18.58
N VAL A 67 5.78 4.68 -18.60
CA VAL A 67 6.11 3.95 -19.83
C VAL A 67 5.00 2.93 -20.05
N THR A 68 4.46 2.88 -21.25
CA THR A 68 3.36 2.00 -21.63
C THR A 68 3.78 1.07 -22.77
N THR A 69 3.19 -0.12 -22.83
CA THR A 69 3.43 -1.07 -23.92
C THR A 69 2.23 -2.01 -24.09
N GLU A 70 2.07 -2.49 -25.31
CA GLU A 70 1.03 -3.43 -25.71
C GLU A 70 1.44 -4.89 -25.50
N THR A 71 2.74 -5.15 -25.37
CA THR A 71 3.32 -6.46 -25.17
C THR A 71 4.16 -6.48 -23.91
N ALA A 72 4.06 -7.56 -23.13
CA ALA A 72 4.91 -7.74 -21.97
C ALA A 72 6.37 -7.82 -22.47
N PRO A 73 7.28 -6.95 -22.00
CA PRO A 73 8.64 -6.98 -22.50
C PRO A 73 9.33 -8.30 -22.15
N ALA A 74 10.05 -8.86 -23.11
CA ALA A 74 10.78 -10.11 -22.94
C ALA A 74 11.74 -10.03 -21.73
N GLY A 75 11.76 -11.07 -20.91
CA GLY A 75 12.60 -11.16 -19.71
C GLY A 75 12.20 -10.23 -18.56
N GLN A 76 11.12 -9.44 -18.68
CA GLN A 76 10.66 -8.57 -17.61
C GLN A 76 9.44 -9.15 -16.90
N ALA A 77 9.41 -8.98 -15.57
CA ALA A 77 8.33 -9.51 -14.77
C ALA A 77 7.09 -8.60 -14.77
N VAL A 78 5.92 -9.22 -14.76
CA VAL A 78 4.60 -8.60 -14.62
C VAL A 78 4.07 -8.84 -13.21
N CYS A 79 3.39 -7.86 -12.63
CA CYS A 79 2.74 -7.98 -11.34
C CYS A 79 1.68 -9.10 -11.37
N ALA A 80 1.92 -10.19 -10.64
CA ALA A 80 1.05 -11.36 -10.62
C ALA A 80 -0.38 -11.02 -10.18
N THR A 81 -0.55 -10.09 -9.22
CA THR A 81 -1.88 -9.61 -8.79
C THR A 81 -2.61 -8.88 -9.90
N CYS A 82 -1.89 -8.08 -10.70
CA CYS A 82 -2.49 -7.41 -11.84
C CYS A 82 -2.94 -8.43 -12.90
N ASP A 83 -2.07 -9.37 -13.24
CA ASP A 83 -2.33 -10.38 -14.26
C ASP A 83 -3.49 -11.30 -13.87
N GLY A 84 -3.45 -11.88 -12.68
CA GLY A 84 -4.50 -12.80 -12.20
C GLY A 84 -5.88 -12.14 -12.10
N ARG A 85 -5.96 -10.87 -11.68
CA ARG A 85 -7.25 -10.15 -11.61
C ARG A 85 -7.75 -9.72 -12.98
N ALA A 86 -6.87 -9.33 -13.90
CA ALA A 86 -7.25 -9.03 -15.28
C ALA A 86 -7.83 -10.27 -15.96
N VAL A 87 -7.19 -11.43 -15.78
CA VAL A 87 -7.66 -12.72 -16.29
C VAL A 87 -9.00 -13.11 -15.66
N GLY A 88 -9.09 -13.05 -14.33
CA GLY A 88 -10.34 -13.37 -13.62
C GLY A 88 -11.51 -12.44 -13.96
N ALA A 89 -11.23 -11.23 -14.45
CA ALA A 89 -12.24 -10.28 -14.92
C ALA A 89 -12.55 -10.39 -16.42
N GLY A 90 -11.95 -11.35 -17.14
CA GLY A 90 -12.14 -11.51 -18.58
C GLY A 90 -11.52 -10.41 -19.44
N GLN A 91 -10.67 -9.55 -18.87
CA GLN A 91 -9.92 -8.55 -19.64
C GLN A 91 -8.78 -9.22 -20.46
N GLU A 92 -8.37 -10.42 -20.03
CA GLU A 92 -7.20 -11.14 -20.54
C GLU A 92 -7.46 -12.65 -20.53
N GLU A 93 -6.95 -13.38 -21.52
CA GLU A 93 -7.16 -14.84 -21.60
C GLU A 93 -6.28 -15.65 -20.65
N GLY A 94 -5.12 -15.13 -20.25
CA GLY A 94 -4.20 -15.85 -19.37
C GLY A 94 -2.78 -15.29 -19.39
N PRO A 95 -1.89 -15.77 -18.51
CA PRO A 95 -0.53 -15.27 -18.33
C PRO A 95 0.39 -15.42 -19.56
N ALA A 96 -0.03 -16.10 -20.64
CA ALA A 96 0.65 -16.25 -21.93
C ALA A 96 2.19 -16.06 -21.90
N GLY A 97 2.91 -17.03 -21.31
CA GLY A 97 4.39 -17.05 -21.30
C GLY A 97 5.07 -15.94 -20.50
N ARG A 98 4.32 -15.11 -19.75
CA ARG A 98 4.88 -14.00 -18.96
C ARG A 98 5.49 -14.50 -17.66
N THR A 99 6.62 -13.92 -17.29
CA THR A 99 7.17 -14.09 -15.94
C THR A 99 6.33 -13.29 -14.96
N LEU A 100 5.59 -13.98 -14.09
CA LEU A 100 4.80 -13.32 -13.06
C LEU A 100 5.63 -13.15 -11.79
N ALA A 101 5.67 -11.93 -11.26
CA ALA A 101 6.27 -11.65 -9.97
C ALA A 101 5.20 -11.16 -8.99
N PHE A 102 5.21 -11.78 -7.82
CA PHE A 102 4.52 -11.28 -6.66
C PHE A 102 5.57 -11.01 -5.59
N THR A 103 5.67 -9.75 -5.15
CA THR A 103 6.36 -9.45 -3.90
C THR A 103 5.26 -9.13 -2.90
N PRO A 104 4.90 -10.09 -2.03
CA PRO A 104 3.95 -9.80 -0.99
C PRO A 104 4.58 -8.74 -0.10
N ARG A 105 3.97 -7.56 -0.09
CA ARG A 105 4.37 -6.52 0.85
C ARG A 105 4.06 -7.05 2.25
N HIS A 106 4.94 -6.76 3.20
CA HIS A 106 4.75 -7.05 4.63
C HIS A 106 4.93 -8.53 5.07
N LEU A 107 5.61 -9.39 4.29
CA LEU A 107 6.04 -10.70 4.83
C LEU A 107 7.21 -10.58 5.80
N ALA A 108 8.22 -9.79 5.43
CA ALA A 108 9.33 -9.49 6.30
C ALA A 108 8.88 -8.51 7.41
N PRO A 109 9.56 -8.52 8.58
CA PRO A 109 9.43 -7.47 9.56
C PRO A 109 9.51 -6.09 8.89
N PRO A 110 8.68 -5.13 9.32
CA PRO A 110 8.67 -3.80 8.72
C PRO A 110 9.99 -3.08 9.02
N ARG A 111 10.44 -2.22 8.09
CA ARG A 111 11.66 -1.42 8.29
C ARG A 111 11.56 -0.50 9.53
N TYR A 112 10.36 0.02 9.80
CA TYR A 112 10.09 0.85 10.97
C TYR A 112 9.04 0.15 11.85
N CYS A 113 9.10 0.38 13.15
CA CYS A 113 8.14 -0.22 14.08
C CYS A 113 6.70 0.23 13.73
N PRO A 114 5.72 -0.68 13.67
CA PRO A 114 4.31 -0.32 13.44
C PRO A 114 3.72 0.58 14.54
N GLY A 115 4.32 0.57 15.73
CA GLY A 115 3.98 1.46 16.85
C GLY A 115 4.49 2.89 16.69
N SER A 116 5.49 3.09 15.82
CA SER A 116 6.07 4.42 15.57
C SER A 116 5.04 5.42 15.07
N ARG A 117 5.12 6.66 15.55
CA ARG A 117 4.24 7.77 15.14
C ARG A 117 2.75 7.47 15.36
N THR A 118 2.45 6.65 16.36
CA THR A 118 1.08 6.34 16.79
C THR A 118 0.93 6.56 18.28
N GLY A 119 -0.31 6.48 18.79
CA GLY A 119 -0.60 6.45 20.22
C GLY A 119 -0.30 5.11 20.91
N MET A 120 0.38 4.15 20.26
CA MET A 120 0.67 2.83 20.81
C MET A 120 1.92 2.83 21.70
N PHE A 121 1.90 3.66 22.75
CA PHE A 121 2.97 3.75 23.73
C PHE A 121 2.40 3.91 25.15
N GLU A 122 3.23 3.58 26.13
CA GLU A 122 3.05 3.93 27.54
C GLU A 122 4.03 5.06 27.89
N GLU A 123 3.54 6.15 28.45
CA GLU A 123 4.40 7.27 28.87
C GLU A 123 5.18 6.89 30.14
N LEU A 124 6.49 7.09 30.14
CA LEU A 124 7.34 6.84 31.30
C LEU A 124 7.42 8.07 32.20
N SER A 125 7.87 7.88 33.44
CA SER A 125 8.07 8.96 34.41
C SER A 125 8.91 10.10 33.82
N GLY A 126 8.38 11.33 33.85
CA GLY A 126 9.02 12.52 33.26
C GLY A 126 8.52 12.90 31.87
N GLY A 127 7.63 12.11 31.26
CA GLY A 127 6.75 12.48 30.15
C GLY A 127 7.36 12.75 28.78
N ARG A 128 8.69 12.70 28.66
CA ARG A 128 9.41 12.94 27.40
C ARG A 128 9.83 11.67 26.66
N VAL A 129 9.67 10.52 27.30
CA VAL A 129 10.04 9.20 26.80
C VAL A 129 8.86 8.27 27.02
N GLY A 130 8.56 7.44 26.03
CA GLY A 130 7.55 6.39 26.15
C GLY A 130 8.12 5.04 25.77
N ARG A 131 7.49 3.99 26.28
CA ARG A 131 7.71 2.59 25.91
C ARG A 131 6.74 2.21 24.80
N CYS A 132 7.26 1.74 23.67
CA CYS A 132 6.45 1.27 22.56
C CYS A 132 5.71 -0.02 22.94
N LEU A 133 4.39 -0.03 22.86
CA LEU A 133 3.58 -1.22 23.16
C LEU A 133 3.75 -2.33 22.10
N VAL A 134 4.26 -1.97 20.91
CA VAL A 134 4.38 -2.89 19.77
C VAL A 134 5.71 -3.65 19.77
N CYS A 135 6.80 -3.07 20.29
CA CYS A 135 8.11 -3.74 20.30
C CYS A 135 8.92 -3.59 21.59
N GLY A 136 8.37 -2.93 22.61
CA GLY A 136 9.00 -2.75 23.92
C GLY A 136 10.08 -1.67 24.00
N ASP A 137 10.55 -1.13 22.88
CA ASP A 137 11.62 -0.12 22.88
C ASP A 137 11.19 1.20 23.51
N HIS A 138 12.18 1.91 24.06
CA HIS A 138 12.01 3.26 24.56
C HIS A 138 12.37 4.28 23.49
N GLY A 139 11.56 5.32 23.38
CA GLY A 139 11.82 6.40 22.43
C GLY A 139 11.23 7.73 22.90
N PRO A 140 11.75 8.84 22.37
CA PRO A 140 11.23 10.16 22.69
C PRO A 140 9.81 10.31 22.18
N LEU A 141 8.98 11.03 22.95
CA LEU A 141 7.62 11.40 22.57
C LEU A 141 7.61 12.80 21.97
N ARG A 142 6.87 13.00 20.87
CA ARG A 142 6.73 14.31 20.21
C ARG A 142 5.32 14.51 19.67
N GLY A 143 4.90 15.78 19.63
CA GLY A 143 3.80 16.20 18.77
C GLY A 143 4.19 16.03 17.30
N MET A 144 3.29 15.46 16.51
CA MET A 144 3.48 15.10 15.11
C MET A 144 2.22 15.38 14.30
N GLY A 145 2.37 15.45 12.98
CA GLY A 145 1.27 15.70 12.06
C GLY A 145 1.17 17.17 11.65
N GLY A 146 0.19 17.46 10.80
CA GLY A 146 -0.10 18.81 10.32
C GLY A 146 -1.23 19.48 11.10
N PRO A 147 -1.60 20.72 10.75
CA PRO A 147 -2.60 21.51 11.46
C PRO A 147 -3.99 20.86 11.53
N TYR A 148 -4.31 19.94 10.61
CA TYR A 148 -5.60 19.25 10.55
C TYR A 148 -5.57 17.82 11.09
N TYR A 149 -4.40 17.31 11.50
CA TYR A 149 -4.24 15.94 12.02
C TYR A 149 -3.02 15.83 12.95
N GLY A 150 -3.00 16.69 13.97
CA GLY A 150 -2.00 16.66 15.03
C GLY A 150 -2.22 15.47 15.96
N HIS A 151 -1.15 14.77 16.33
CA HIS A 151 -1.17 13.69 17.31
C HIS A 151 0.12 13.65 18.12
N TYR A 152 0.06 13.06 19.30
CA TYR A 152 1.23 12.83 20.16
C TYR A 152 1.64 11.36 20.06
N GLY A 153 2.94 11.10 19.90
CA GLY A 153 3.42 9.74 19.65
C GLY A 153 4.91 9.56 19.85
N ILE A 154 5.32 8.29 19.94
CA ILE A 154 6.73 7.91 19.92
C ILE A 154 7.33 8.21 18.54
N VAL A 155 8.51 8.83 18.52
CA VAL A 155 9.22 9.17 17.28
C VAL A 155 9.49 7.93 16.45
N GLN A 156 9.60 8.07 15.13
CA GLN A 156 9.93 6.95 14.25
C GLN A 156 11.23 6.24 14.66
N HIS A 157 11.16 4.92 14.80
CA HIS A 157 12.29 4.08 15.20
C HIS A 157 12.22 2.71 14.48
N ASP A 158 13.33 1.99 14.48
CA ASP A 158 13.40 0.61 13.97
C ASP A 158 12.67 -0.34 14.94
N PRO A 159 12.14 -1.49 14.50
CA PRO A 159 11.50 -2.43 15.40
C PRO A 159 12.48 -2.99 16.44
N GLY A 160 12.10 -2.88 17.71
CA GLY A 160 12.83 -3.47 18.83
C GLY A 160 12.77 -5.00 18.85
N PRO A 161 13.60 -5.64 19.69
CA PRO A 161 13.71 -7.09 19.77
C PRO A 161 12.40 -7.77 20.20
N ALA A 162 11.55 -7.10 20.98
CA ALA A 162 10.26 -7.63 21.42
C ALA A 162 9.09 -7.29 20.47
N LEU A 163 9.36 -7.02 19.18
CA LEU A 163 8.32 -6.79 18.17
C LEU A 163 7.26 -7.90 18.22
N VAL A 164 5.99 -7.53 18.41
CA VAL A 164 4.89 -8.50 18.48
C VAL A 164 4.91 -9.47 17.31
N THR A 165 4.54 -10.73 17.58
CA THR A 165 4.40 -11.76 16.54
C THR A 165 3.36 -11.31 15.50
N PRO A 166 3.62 -11.46 14.19
CA PRO A 166 2.70 -11.00 13.17
C PRO A 166 1.42 -11.84 13.14
N CYS A 167 0.28 -11.20 12.87
CA CYS A 167 -0.93 -11.94 12.48
C CYS A 167 -0.65 -12.79 11.23
N PRO A 168 -1.11 -14.04 11.13
CA PRO A 168 -0.90 -14.87 9.93
C PRO A 168 -1.51 -14.28 8.65
N PHE A 169 -2.55 -13.45 8.78
CA PHE A 169 -3.26 -12.84 7.65
C PHE A 169 -2.86 -11.39 7.39
N HIS A 170 -2.90 -10.54 8.42
CA HIS A 170 -2.66 -9.10 8.28
C HIS A 170 -1.26 -8.67 8.69
N ARG A 171 -0.44 -9.59 9.19
CA ARG A 171 0.93 -9.33 9.67
C ARG A 171 0.93 -8.22 10.72
N TRP A 172 1.66 -7.13 10.48
CA TRP A 172 1.73 -5.96 11.36
C TRP A 172 0.89 -4.76 10.87
N ARG A 173 -0.10 -4.99 10.01
CA ARG A 173 -0.88 -3.90 9.41
C ARG A 173 -1.99 -3.44 10.35
N GLN A 174 -2.14 -2.13 10.45
CA GLN A 174 -3.27 -1.46 11.12
C GLN A 174 -3.49 -1.99 12.54
N LEU A 175 -2.40 -2.16 13.28
CA LEU A 175 -2.46 -2.58 14.67
C LEU A 175 -3.23 -1.54 15.50
N SER A 176 -3.90 -2.01 16.54
CA SER A 176 -4.55 -1.16 17.54
C SER A 176 -4.09 -1.56 18.93
N ALA A 177 -4.04 -0.60 19.84
CA ALA A 177 -3.77 -0.84 21.25
C ALA A 177 -5.08 -0.73 22.05
N ARG A 178 -5.35 -1.69 22.93
CA ARG A 178 -6.45 -1.67 23.90
C ARG A 178 -5.95 -2.26 25.21
N ASP A 179 -6.12 -1.54 26.32
CA ASP A 179 -5.72 -1.99 27.65
C ASP A 179 -4.26 -2.48 27.73
N GLY A 180 -3.34 -1.75 27.07
CA GLY A 180 -1.91 -2.10 27.00
C GLY A 180 -1.57 -3.30 26.09
N ARG A 181 -2.55 -3.88 25.40
CA ARG A 181 -2.38 -5.04 24.51
C ARG A 181 -2.53 -4.63 23.05
N ILE A 182 -1.84 -5.35 22.16
CA ILE A 182 -1.85 -5.09 20.73
C ILE A 182 -2.78 -6.06 20.01
N TYR A 183 -3.62 -5.52 19.13
CA TYR A 183 -4.60 -6.28 18.36
C TYR A 183 -4.43 -6.05 16.87
N CYS A 184 -4.61 -7.13 16.12
CA CYS A 184 -4.79 -7.11 14.66
C CYS A 184 -6.20 -6.60 14.29
N PRO A 185 -6.41 -6.04 13.07
CA PRO A 185 -7.75 -5.72 12.57
C PRO A 185 -8.78 -6.86 12.59
N CYS A 186 -8.35 -8.12 12.55
CA CYS A 186 -9.24 -9.27 12.67
C CYS A 186 -9.63 -9.61 14.12
N GLY A 187 -9.24 -8.80 15.10
CA GLY A 187 -9.55 -8.99 16.52
C GLY A 187 -8.56 -9.89 17.26
N THR A 188 -7.60 -10.51 16.58
CA THR A 188 -6.58 -11.36 17.22
C THR A 188 -5.63 -10.51 18.07
N GLU A 189 -5.49 -10.85 19.35
CA GLU A 189 -4.45 -10.30 20.22
C GLU A 189 -3.07 -10.80 19.77
N LEU A 190 -2.13 -9.89 19.52
CA LEU A 190 -0.76 -10.19 19.15
C LEU A 190 0.13 -10.22 20.39
N LYS A 191 0.94 -11.27 20.51
CA LYS A 191 1.84 -11.47 21.64
C LYS A 191 3.22 -10.88 21.35
N PRO A 192 3.99 -10.44 22.37
CA PRO A 192 5.37 -10.02 22.18
C PRO A 192 6.20 -11.08 21.44
N GLY A 193 7.12 -10.62 20.59
CA GLY A 193 8.14 -11.49 20.00
C GLY A 193 9.08 -12.02 21.08
N ARG A 194 9.56 -13.26 20.92
CA ARG A 194 10.61 -13.83 21.77
C ARG A 194 11.97 -13.32 21.33
#